data_AF-A0A3D5KKP2-F1
#
_entry.id   AF-A0A3D5KKP2-F1
#
_cell.length_a   1.000
_cell.length_b   1.000
_cell.length_c   1.000
_cell.angle_alpha   90.00
_cell.angle_beta   90.00
_cell.angle_gamma   90.00
#
_symmetry.space_group_name_H-M   'P 1'
#
loop_
_entity.id
_entity.type
_entity.pdbx_description
1 polymer ?
#
loop_
_entity_poly.entity_id
_entity_poly.type
_entity_poly.pdbx_seq_one_letter_code
_entity_poly.pdbx_strand_id
1 'polypeptide(L)'
;MEHLKELYPVKSKVSREQRITSFNQVPQLIWFTGLSGSGKSTLAVHLEGLLFEKGYKVYLLDGDTLRVGLNKDLTFSEADRIENIRRIAEVPKLMLDSGVIVIAAFISPFRSNRETTKQIVGVENYIEIFVDTPLEICEQRDVKGLYARARRGQITGFT
;
A
#
# COMPACT_ATOMS: atom_id res chain seq x y z
N MET A 1 6.40 -25.56 -7.60
CA MET A 1 6.71 -24.67 -8.75
C MET A 1 6.56 -25.34 -10.12
N GLU A 2 6.05 -26.58 -10.19
CA GLU A 2 5.90 -27.32 -11.46
C GLU A 2 4.70 -26.83 -12.29
N HIS A 3 3.61 -26.42 -11.63
CA HIS A 3 2.43 -25.82 -12.26
C HIS A 3 2.67 -24.45 -12.93
N LEU A 4 3.76 -23.74 -12.60
CA LEU A 4 4.08 -22.46 -13.24
C LEU A 4 4.53 -22.62 -14.70
N LYS A 5 5.02 -23.82 -15.08
CA LYS A 5 5.43 -24.13 -16.47
C LYS A 5 4.24 -24.23 -17.43
N GLU A 6 3.02 -24.34 -16.90
CA GLU A 6 1.78 -24.41 -17.66
C GLU A 6 1.09 -23.03 -17.77
N LEU A 7 1.70 -21.97 -17.23
CA LEU A 7 1.19 -20.61 -17.36
C LEU A 7 1.75 -19.94 -18.62
N TYR A 8 0.85 -19.57 -19.52
CA TYR A 8 1.18 -18.90 -20.78
C TYR A 8 0.59 -17.48 -20.77
N PRO A 9 1.29 -16.49 -20.17
CA PRO A 9 0.77 -15.13 -20.13
C PRO A 9 0.58 -14.59 -21.55
N VAL A 10 -0.57 -13.97 -21.80
CA VAL A 10 -0.87 -13.35 -23.09
C VAL A 10 0.12 -12.20 -23.31
N LYS A 11 0.83 -12.23 -24.44
CA LYS A 11 1.74 -11.14 -24.81
C LYS A 11 0.94 -9.92 -25.24
N SER A 12 0.99 -8.88 -24.42
CA SER A 12 0.42 -7.56 -24.75
C SER A 12 1.11 -6.97 -25.99
N LYS A 13 0.34 -6.29 -26.86
CA LYS A 13 0.87 -5.45 -27.94
C LYS A 13 1.38 -4.09 -27.46
N VAL A 14 1.10 -3.76 -26.20
CA VAL A 14 1.50 -2.50 -25.54
C VAL A 14 2.59 -2.81 -24.53
N SER A 15 3.76 -2.20 -24.69
CA SER A 15 4.88 -2.32 -23.75
C SER A 15 4.75 -1.36 -22.56
N ARG A 16 5.54 -1.60 -21.51
CA ARG A 16 5.62 -0.70 -20.36
C ARG A 16 6.11 0.70 -20.76
N GLU A 17 7.07 0.78 -21.66
CA GLU A 17 7.62 2.05 -22.18
C GLU A 17 6.56 2.84 -22.94
N GLN A 18 5.70 2.16 -23.72
CA GLN A 18 4.58 2.81 -24.41
C GLN A 18 3.57 3.39 -23.41
N ARG A 19 3.30 2.71 -22.30
CA ARG A 19 2.41 3.23 -21.24
C ARG A 19 3.03 4.42 -20.50
N ILE A 20 4.32 4.33 -20.15
CA ILE A 20 5.10 5.43 -19.57
C ILE A 20 5.05 6.67 -20.48
N THR A 21 5.29 6.46 -21.79
CA THR A 21 5.27 7.54 -22.79
C THR A 21 3.86 8.11 -22.94
N SER A 22 2.82 7.27 -22.98
CA SER A 22 1.42 7.69 -23.12
C SER A 22 0.96 8.59 -21.97
N PHE A 23 1.37 8.28 -20.74
CA PHE A 23 1.02 9.10 -19.57
C PHE A 23 2.06 10.18 -19.25
N ASN A 24 3.17 10.22 -19.97
CA ASN A 24 4.30 11.12 -19.69
C ASN A 24 4.72 11.09 -18.21
N GLN A 25 4.78 9.90 -17.61
CA GLN A 25 5.14 9.71 -16.21
C GLN A 25 5.82 8.37 -15.98
N VAL A 26 6.72 8.32 -14.99
CA VAL A 26 7.29 7.07 -14.49
C VAL A 26 6.45 6.61 -13.30
N PRO A 27 5.74 5.47 -13.39
CA PRO A 27 4.95 4.97 -12.28
C PRO A 27 5.86 4.54 -11.13
N GLN A 28 5.49 4.94 -9.90
CA GLN A 28 6.16 4.58 -8.66
C GLN A 28 5.11 4.24 -7.59
N LEU A 29 5.44 3.31 -6.70
CA LEU A 29 4.69 3.05 -5.48
C LEU A 29 5.27 3.90 -4.36
N ILE A 30 4.49 4.85 -3.89
CA ILE A 30 4.79 5.69 -2.73
C ILE A 30 4.15 5.04 -1.50
N TRP A 31 4.98 4.40 -0.68
CA TRP A 31 4.57 3.64 0.49
C TRP A 31 4.78 4.42 1.78
N PHE A 32 3.68 4.90 2.37
CA PHE A 32 3.69 5.51 3.70
C PHE A 32 3.65 4.43 4.79
N THR A 33 4.54 4.54 5.77
CA THR A 33 4.59 3.69 6.96
C THR A 33 4.70 4.53 8.23
N GLY A 34 4.25 4.01 9.37
CA GLY A 34 4.22 4.73 10.65
C GLY A 34 3.00 4.41 11.52
N LEU A 35 2.97 4.92 12.74
CA LEU A 35 1.96 4.60 13.75
C LEU A 35 0.53 5.03 13.36
N SER A 36 -0.48 4.39 13.93
CA SER A 36 -1.86 4.90 13.84
C SER A 36 -1.92 6.34 14.34
N GLY A 37 -2.64 7.25 13.67
CA GLY A 37 -2.66 8.67 14.08
C GLY A 37 -1.41 9.51 13.72
N SER A 38 -0.38 8.94 13.08
CA SER A 38 0.82 9.70 12.68
C SER A 38 0.57 10.71 11.54
N GLY A 39 -0.51 10.54 10.78
CA GLY A 39 -0.88 11.45 9.66
C GLY A 39 -0.65 10.88 8.26
N LYS A 40 -0.29 9.60 8.13
CA LYS A 40 -0.11 8.91 6.82
C LYS A 40 -1.25 9.17 5.84
N SER A 41 -2.49 8.87 6.23
CA SER A 41 -3.65 9.02 5.35
C SER A 41 -3.91 10.49 4.98
N THR A 42 -3.67 11.42 5.91
CA THR A 42 -3.78 12.86 5.63
C THR A 42 -2.77 13.28 4.56
N LEU A 43 -1.49 12.91 4.72
CA LEU A 43 -0.44 13.22 3.74
C LEU A 43 -0.72 12.55 2.39
N ALA A 44 -1.15 11.29 2.40
CA ALA A 44 -1.42 10.52 1.20
C ALA A 44 -2.57 11.10 0.37
N VAL A 45 -3.67 11.50 1.00
CA VAL A 45 -4.82 12.14 0.32
C VAL A 45 -4.42 13.49 -0.28
N HIS A 46 -3.66 14.32 0.45
CA HIS A 46 -3.22 15.61 -0.08
C HIS A 46 -2.21 15.43 -1.22
N LEU A 47 -1.29 14.47 -1.11
CA LEU A 47 -0.35 14.15 -2.17
C LEU A 47 -1.06 13.65 -3.43
N GLU A 48 -2.07 12.79 -3.29
CA GLU A 48 -2.92 12.35 -4.40
C GLU A 48 -3.55 13.54 -5.11
N GLY A 49 -4.21 14.44 -4.36
CA GLY A 49 -4.85 15.64 -4.92
C GLY A 49 -3.86 16.52 -5.68
N LEU A 50 -2.70 16.82 -5.09
CA LEU A 50 -1.66 17.65 -5.73
C LEU A 50 -1.10 17.01 -7.00
N LEU A 51 -0.91 15.70 -7.04
CA LEU A 51 -0.44 14.99 -8.23
C LEU A 51 -1.52 14.97 -9.32
N PHE A 52 -2.77 14.74 -8.93
CA PHE A 52 -3.91 14.74 -9.85
C PHE A 52 -4.10 16.12 -10.50
N GLU A 53 -4.05 17.21 -9.73
CA GLU A 53 -4.13 18.59 -10.24
C GLU A 53 -3.01 18.92 -11.24
N LYS A 54 -1.83 18.30 -11.07
CA LYS A 54 -0.69 18.43 -12.00
C LYS A 54 -0.83 17.55 -13.25
N GLY A 55 -1.92 16.79 -13.38
CA GLY A 55 -2.23 15.96 -14.56
C GLY A 55 -1.72 14.52 -14.49
N TYR A 56 -1.03 14.14 -13.40
CA TYR A 56 -0.53 12.77 -13.21
C TYR A 56 -1.67 11.77 -13.03
N LYS A 57 -1.47 10.56 -13.54
CA LYS A 57 -2.34 9.41 -13.29
C LYS A 57 -1.91 8.80 -11.98
N VAL A 58 -2.68 9.06 -10.93
CA VAL A 58 -2.38 8.67 -9.55
C VAL A 58 -3.59 7.99 -8.93
N TYR A 59 -3.36 7.08 -7.98
CA TYR A 59 -4.41 6.45 -7.20
C TYR A 59 -3.94 6.12 -5.79
N LEU A 60 -4.78 6.45 -4.79
CA LEU A 60 -4.58 6.10 -3.39
C LEU A 60 -5.19 4.71 -3.08
N LEU A 61 -4.32 3.76 -2.73
CA LEU A 61 -4.70 2.49 -2.14
C LEU A 61 -4.84 2.59 -0.62
N ASP A 62 -6.00 2.16 -0.16
CA ASP A 62 -6.37 2.11 1.24
C ASP A 62 -6.61 0.65 1.69
N GLY A 63 -6.12 0.34 2.90
CA GLY A 63 -6.24 -0.99 3.49
C GLY A 63 -7.66 -1.36 3.85
N ASP A 64 -8.46 -0.39 4.28
CA ASP A 64 -9.86 -0.65 4.64
C ASP A 64 -10.66 -0.99 3.36
N THR A 65 -10.42 -0.26 2.26
CA THR A 65 -11.02 -0.53 0.94
C THR A 65 -10.68 -1.92 0.42
N LEU A 66 -9.40 -2.31 0.46
CA LEU A 66 -8.99 -3.66 0.04
C LEU A 66 -9.58 -4.74 0.97
N ARG A 67 -9.71 -4.46 2.27
CA ARG A 67 -10.25 -5.39 3.26
C ARG A 67 -11.75 -5.67 3.07
N VAL A 68 -12.51 -4.70 2.58
CA VAL A 68 -13.95 -4.88 2.27
C VAL A 68 -14.15 -5.56 0.91
N GLY A 69 -13.20 -5.40 -0.02
CA GLY A 69 -13.27 -5.96 -1.38
C GLY A 69 -12.37 -7.19 -1.59
N LEU A 70 -11.19 -6.96 -2.15
CA LEU A 70 -10.25 -8.00 -2.60
C LEU A 70 -9.84 -8.98 -1.49
N ASN A 71 -9.77 -8.52 -0.25
CA ASN A 71 -9.27 -9.25 0.90
C ASN A 71 -10.38 -9.61 1.90
N LYS A 72 -11.66 -9.62 1.46
CA LYS A 72 -12.82 -9.89 2.34
C LYS A 72 -12.88 -11.30 2.90
N ASP A 73 -12.22 -12.24 2.24
CA ASP A 73 -12.08 -13.65 2.64
C ASP A 73 -11.03 -13.86 3.74
N LEU A 74 -10.14 -12.88 3.94
CA LEU A 74 -9.02 -13.00 4.87
C LEU A 74 -9.46 -12.63 6.29
N THR A 75 -9.16 -13.49 7.26
CA THR A 75 -9.36 -13.21 8.69
C THR A 75 -8.14 -12.49 9.28
N PHE A 76 -7.99 -12.52 10.61
CA PHE A 76 -6.84 -11.93 11.32
C PHE A 76 -5.78 -12.96 11.72
N SER A 77 -5.87 -14.20 11.22
CA SER A 77 -4.86 -15.24 11.39
C SER A 77 -3.50 -14.79 10.83
N GLU A 78 -2.42 -15.41 11.29
CA GLU A 78 -1.08 -15.09 10.79
C GLU A 78 -0.93 -15.34 9.29
N ALA A 79 -1.43 -16.49 8.81
CA ALA A 79 -1.43 -16.83 7.38
C ALA A 79 -2.21 -15.79 6.55
N ASP A 80 -3.38 -15.36 7.03
CA ASP A 80 -4.19 -14.36 6.34
C ASP A 80 -3.53 -12.98 6.35
N ARG A 81 -2.77 -12.63 7.39
CA ARG A 81 -1.98 -11.39 7.42
C ARG A 81 -0.87 -11.41 6.37
N ILE A 82 -0.19 -12.54 6.20
CA ILE A 82 0.84 -12.72 5.16
C ILE A 82 0.20 -12.61 3.76
N GLU A 83 -0.91 -13.30 3.53
CA GLU A 83 -1.62 -13.26 2.24
C GLU A 83 -2.18 -11.85 1.95
N ASN A 84 -2.68 -11.16 2.97
CA ASN A 84 -3.13 -9.78 2.85
C ASN A 84 -2.01 -8.87 2.35
N ILE A 85 -0.81 -9.00 2.90
CA ILE A 85 0.37 -8.24 2.45
C ILE A 85 0.76 -8.60 1.02
N ARG A 86 0.77 -9.89 0.67
CA ARG A 86 1.07 -10.34 -0.70
C ARG A 86 0.09 -9.72 -1.71
N ARG A 87 -1.22 -9.75 -1.43
CA ARG A 87 -2.24 -9.13 -2.29
C ARG A 87 -2.06 -7.61 -2.38
N ILE A 88 -1.78 -6.95 -1.25
CA ILE A 88 -1.52 -5.51 -1.19
C ILE A 88 -0.25 -5.11 -1.96
N ALA A 89 0.70 -6.02 -2.18
CA ALA A 89 1.88 -5.76 -3.01
C ALA A 89 1.65 -6.03 -4.50
N GLU A 90 0.91 -7.08 -4.86
CA GLU A 90 0.63 -7.44 -6.25
C GLU A 90 -0.33 -6.46 -6.94
N VAL A 91 -1.28 -5.85 -6.21
CA VAL A 91 -2.19 -4.85 -6.77
C VAL A 91 -1.43 -3.61 -7.30
N PRO A 92 -0.58 -2.92 -6.50
CA PRO A 92 0.29 -1.86 -6.99
C PRO A 92 1.14 -2.30 -8.18
N LYS A 93 1.72 -3.49 -8.16
CA LYS A 93 2.55 -3.98 -9.27
C LYS A 93 1.81 -3.94 -10.60
N LEU A 94 0.54 -4.38 -10.64
CA LEU A 94 -0.29 -4.31 -11.84
C LEU A 94 -0.63 -2.87 -12.23
N MET A 95 -0.89 -2.00 -11.26
CA MET A 95 -1.17 -0.58 -11.51
C MET A 95 0.06 0.17 -12.04
N LEU A 96 1.25 -0.13 -11.50
CA LEU A 96 2.52 0.39 -12.00
C LEU A 96 2.78 -0.10 -13.43
N ASP A 97 2.52 -1.38 -13.72
CA ASP A 97 2.60 -1.90 -15.09
C ASP A 97 1.66 -1.17 -16.04
N SER A 98 0.49 -0.71 -15.56
CA SER A 98 -0.46 0.09 -16.33
C SER A 98 -0.03 1.56 -16.54
N GLY A 99 1.03 2.02 -15.86
CA GLY A 99 1.53 3.40 -15.94
C GLY A 99 1.08 4.32 -14.81
N VAL A 100 0.27 3.85 -13.86
CA VAL A 100 -0.31 4.67 -12.77
C VAL A 100 0.66 4.79 -11.60
N ILE A 101 0.79 6.00 -11.03
CA ILE A 101 1.47 6.22 -9.74
C ILE A 101 0.55 5.75 -8.62
N VAL A 102 1.07 4.96 -7.70
CA VAL A 102 0.27 4.39 -6.62
C VAL A 102 0.74 4.98 -5.30
N ILE A 103 -0.20 5.49 -4.50
CA ILE A 103 0.07 5.91 -3.13
C ILE A 103 -0.55 4.86 -2.21
N ALA A 104 0.20 4.43 -1.20
CA ALA A 104 -0.22 3.42 -0.24
C ALA A 104 -0.03 3.94 1.17
N ALA A 105 -1.09 3.94 1.99
CA ALA A 105 -1.04 4.39 3.38
C ALA A 105 -1.50 3.30 4.36
N PHE A 106 -0.65 2.29 4.54
CA PHE A 106 -0.90 1.20 5.48
C PHE A 106 -0.14 1.43 6.82
N ILE A 107 -0.53 0.75 7.90
CA ILE A 107 0.26 0.77 9.15
C ILE A 107 1.61 0.07 8.94
N SER A 108 1.61 -1.06 8.20
CA SER A 108 2.79 -1.84 7.79
C SER A 108 3.94 -1.88 8.80
N PRO A 109 3.70 -2.30 10.06
CA PRO A 109 4.68 -2.13 11.13
C PRO A 109 5.92 -3.00 10.92
N PHE A 110 5.74 -4.18 10.33
CA PHE A 110 6.81 -5.13 10.10
C PHE A 110 7.66 -4.76 8.89
N ARG A 111 8.97 -4.61 9.11
CA ARG A 111 9.94 -4.37 8.04
C ARG A 111 9.94 -5.48 6.99
N SER A 112 9.73 -6.73 7.39
CA SER A 112 9.61 -7.88 6.49
C SER A 112 8.53 -7.66 5.42
N ASN A 113 7.36 -7.15 5.82
CA ASN A 113 6.25 -6.89 4.90
C ASN A 113 6.59 -5.78 3.89
N ARG A 114 7.28 -4.74 4.34
CA ARG A 114 7.73 -3.64 3.47
C ARG A 114 8.79 -4.12 2.48
N GLU A 115 9.73 -4.93 2.95
CA GLU A 115 10.74 -5.55 2.08
C GLU A 115 10.10 -6.50 1.06
N THR A 116 9.18 -7.37 1.47
CA THR A 116 8.43 -8.23 0.54
C THR A 116 7.69 -7.42 -0.51
N THR A 117 7.04 -6.32 -0.12
CA THR A 117 6.35 -5.42 -1.04
C THR A 117 7.33 -4.82 -2.05
N LYS A 118 8.44 -4.27 -1.56
CA LYS A 118 9.52 -3.70 -2.37
C LYS A 118 10.07 -4.69 -3.41
N GLN A 119 10.26 -5.95 -3.01
CA GLN A 119 10.73 -7.00 -3.92
C GLN A 119 9.67 -7.36 -4.97
N ILE A 120 8.38 -7.42 -4.61
CA ILE A 120 7.28 -7.75 -5.53
C ILE A 120 7.10 -6.68 -6.60
N VAL A 121 7.18 -5.40 -6.22
CA VAL A 121 6.95 -4.27 -7.15
C VAL A 121 8.20 -3.87 -7.94
N GLY A 122 9.38 -4.32 -7.52
CA GLY A 122 10.68 -3.89 -8.04
C GLY A 122 11.26 -2.75 -7.21
N VAL A 123 12.53 -2.89 -6.83
CA VAL A 123 13.25 -1.95 -5.96
C VAL A 123 13.27 -0.53 -6.54
N GLU A 124 13.35 -0.43 -7.86
CA GLU A 124 13.36 0.81 -8.65
C GLU A 124 11.98 1.48 -8.75
N ASN A 125 10.92 0.78 -8.36
CA ASN A 125 9.54 1.28 -8.40
C ASN A 125 8.99 1.62 -7.01
N TYR A 126 9.82 1.58 -5.96
CA TYR A 126 9.37 1.66 -4.57
C TYR A 126 10.02 2.82 -3.82
N ILE A 127 9.19 3.71 -3.29
CA ILE A 127 9.57 4.85 -2.46
C ILE A 127 8.92 4.68 -1.09
N GLU A 128 9.73 4.52 -0.04
CA GLU A 128 9.23 4.43 1.34
C GLU A 128 9.27 5.80 2.02
N ILE A 129 8.15 6.20 2.62
CA ILE A 129 8.02 7.42 3.42
C ILE A 129 7.65 7.03 4.84
N PHE A 130 8.57 7.26 5.78
CA PHE A 130 8.32 7.05 7.20
C PHE A 130 7.73 8.32 7.83
N VAL A 131 6.49 8.23 8.29
CA VAL A 131 5.81 9.31 9.03
C VAL A 131 6.08 9.11 10.51
N ASP A 132 7.20 9.68 10.96
CA ASP A 132 7.75 9.53 12.30
C ASP A 132 7.12 10.54 13.29
N THR A 133 5.91 10.24 13.74
CA THR A 133 5.26 11.00 14.81
C THR A 133 5.39 10.23 16.12
N PRO A 134 5.81 10.87 17.23
CA PRO A 134 5.91 10.22 18.54
C PRO A 134 4.60 9.54 18.97
N LEU A 135 4.71 8.43 19.71
CA LEU A 135 3.57 7.65 20.17
C LEU A 135 2.63 8.50 21.03
N GLU A 136 3.17 9.34 21.91
CA GLU A 136 2.41 10.20 22.82
C GLU A 136 1.50 11.16 22.03
N ILE A 137 2.00 11.69 20.92
CA ILE A 137 1.23 12.56 20.02
C ILE A 137 0.18 11.76 19.24
N CYS A 138 0.52 10.55 18.79
CA CYS A 138 -0.43 9.65 18.13
C CYS A 138 -1.59 9.25 19.07
N GLU A 139 -1.28 8.92 20.32
CA GLU A 139 -2.24 8.63 21.39
C GLU A 139 -3.09 9.85 21.75
N GLN A 140 -2.49 11.04 21.81
CA GLN A 140 -3.24 12.28 22.04
C GLN A 140 -4.25 12.54 20.91
N ARG A 141 -3.89 12.26 19.66
CA ARG A 141 -4.77 12.47 18.50
C ARG A 141 -5.94 11.47 18.46
N ASP A 142 -5.69 10.21 18.81
CA ASP A 142 -6.61 9.05 18.78
C ASP A 142 -7.83 9.16 17.84
N VAL A 143 -7.58 9.50 16.57
CA VAL A 143 -8.63 9.89 15.61
C VAL A 143 -9.72 8.82 15.43
N LYS A 144 -9.34 7.55 15.58
CA LYS A 144 -10.22 6.38 15.43
C LYS A 144 -10.64 5.75 16.78
N GLY A 145 -10.26 6.34 17.92
CA GLY A 145 -10.50 5.79 19.25
C GLY A 145 -9.78 4.45 19.52
N LEU A 146 -8.77 4.12 18.71
CA LEU A 146 -8.11 2.81 18.74
C LEU A 146 -7.13 2.70 19.90
N TYR A 147 -6.41 3.78 20.24
CA TYR A 147 -5.51 3.79 21.37
C TYR A 147 -6.28 3.65 22.69
N ALA A 148 -7.37 4.40 22.87
CA ALA A 148 -8.21 4.27 24.06
C ALA A 148 -8.79 2.85 24.22
N ARG A 149 -9.21 2.22 23.11
CA ARG A 149 -9.72 0.84 23.12
C ARG A 149 -8.62 -0.19 23.43
N ALA A 150 -7.42 -0.01 22.88
CA ALA A 150 -6.27 -0.86 23.16
C ALA A 150 -5.85 -0.76 24.64
N ARG A 151 -5.80 0.46 25.21
CA ARG A 151 -5.51 0.70 26.63
C ARG A 151 -6.52 0.05 27.57
N ARG A 152 -7.79 -0.08 27.15
CA ARG A 152 -8.84 -0.82 27.86
C ARG A 152 -8.86 -2.33 27.61
N GLY A 153 -7.88 -2.88 26.87
CA GLY A 153 -7.81 -4.31 26.54
C GLY A 153 -8.85 -4.80 25.53
N GLN A 154 -9.55 -3.89 24.84
CA GLN A 154 -10.61 -4.22 23.88
C GLN A 154 -10.07 -4.56 22.48
N ILE A 155 -8.78 -4.28 22.23
CA ILE A 155 -8.06 -4.61 20.99
C ILE A 155 -6.75 -5.28 21.40
N THR A 156 -6.54 -6.53 20.98
CA THR A 156 -5.30 -7.26 21.22
C THR A 156 -4.34 -7.07 20.04
N GLY A 157 -3.04 -6.98 20.33
CA GLY A 157 -2.00 -6.83 19.30
C GLY A 157 -2.05 -5.50 18.53
N PHE A 158 -2.57 -4.43 19.15
CA PHE A 158 -2.55 -3.09 18.56
C PHE A 158 -1.12 -2.54 18.56
N THR A 159 -0.68 -2.00 17.41
CA THR A 159 0.65 -1.42 17.20
C THR A 159 0.59 0.10 17.23
#